data_AF-A0A257X6U7-F1
#
_entry.id   AF-A0A257X6U7-F1
#
_cell.length_a   1.000
_cell.length_b   1.000
_cell.length_c   1.000
_cell.angle_alpha   90.00
_cell.angle_beta   90.00
_cell.angle_gamma   90.00
#
_symmetry.space_group_name_H-M   'P 1'
#
loop_
_entity.id
_entity.type
_entity.pdbx_description
1 polymer ?
#
loop_
_entity_poly.entity_id
_entity_poly.type
_entity_poly.pdbx_seq_one_letter_code
_entity_poly.pdbx_strand_id
1 'polypeptide(L)'
;MMAASDVSLCRGAVMHERTARVRRRFAYQLFFMRFRLDTLGKSRIPMFALNRWAPLSLHYRDHGARDGSHPLPWIRALLAQEGLDGADGDVVLQTMPRLFGYVFNPVSFWFCHDAGGALRAVLCEVSNTFGERHAYLVSHDDRRAILNGEWLETHKVFHVSP
;
A
#
# COMPACT_ATOMS: atom_id res chain seq x y z
N MET A 1 -14.67 17.64 -14.29
CA MET A 1 -14.26 16.45 -13.52
C MET A 1 -12.83 16.11 -13.95
N MET A 2 -11.81 16.51 -13.18
CA MET A 2 -10.42 16.16 -13.50
C MET A 2 -10.27 14.66 -13.27
N ALA A 3 -9.92 13.89 -14.30
CA ALA A 3 -9.55 12.50 -14.13
C ALA A 3 -8.37 12.45 -13.15
N ALA A 4 -8.56 11.82 -11.99
CA ALA A 4 -7.48 11.58 -11.05
C ALA A 4 -6.39 10.79 -11.79
N SER A 5 -5.17 11.32 -11.81
CA SER A 5 -4.04 10.69 -12.48
C SER A 5 -3.81 9.27 -11.96
N ASP A 6 -3.62 8.31 -12.87
CA ASP A 6 -3.38 6.88 -12.56
C ASP A 6 -2.27 6.66 -11.53
N VAL A 7 -1.32 7.59 -11.48
CA VAL A 7 -0.18 7.59 -10.58
C VAL A 7 -0.01 8.96 -9.93
N SER A 8 0.28 8.98 -8.62
CA SER A 8 0.67 10.20 -7.90
C SER A 8 1.87 9.96 -6.99
N LEU A 9 2.70 10.99 -6.83
CA LEU A 9 3.87 10.97 -5.94
C LEU A 9 3.49 11.58 -4.59
N CYS A 10 3.74 10.83 -3.51
CA CYS A 10 3.53 11.26 -2.14
C CYS A 10 4.91 11.45 -1.49
N ARG A 11 5.22 12.65 -1.00
CA ARG A 11 6.46 12.91 -0.26
C ARG A 11 6.16 12.93 1.24
N GLY A 12 7.01 12.28 2.03
CA GLY A 12 6.84 12.20 3.47
C GLY A 12 8.16 12.01 4.20
N ALA A 13 8.08 12.06 5.53
CA ALA A 13 9.19 11.73 6.42
C ALA A 13 8.81 10.50 7.23
N VAL A 14 9.74 9.56 7.37
CA VAL A 14 9.64 8.44 8.31
C VAL A 14 10.63 8.72 9.40
N MET A 15 10.17 8.54 10.62
CA MET A 15 10.95 8.78 11.82
C MET A 15 10.91 7.51 12.65
N HIS A 16 12.09 6.95 12.91
CA HIS A 16 12.30 5.86 13.84
C HIS A 16 12.82 6.46 15.13
N GLU A 17 12.07 6.31 16.22
CA GLU A 17 12.48 6.75 17.55
C GLU A 17 12.42 5.58 18.53
N ARG A 18 13.57 5.24 19.11
CA ARG A 18 13.65 4.31 20.24
C ARG A 18 13.55 5.11 21.53
N THR A 19 12.55 4.78 22.35
CA THR A 19 12.30 5.40 23.67
C THR A 19 13.06 4.72 24.82
N ALA A 20 13.76 3.60 24.58
CA ALA A 20 14.50 2.88 25.61
C ALA A 20 15.89 3.51 25.90
N ARG A 21 16.17 3.79 27.18
CA ARG A 21 17.39 4.25 27.92
C ARG A 21 18.36 5.25 27.26
N VAL A 22 18.60 5.20 25.95
CA VAL A 22 19.30 6.20 25.13
C VAL A 22 18.41 6.55 23.94
N ARG A 23 17.88 7.78 23.93
CA ARG A 23 17.01 8.28 22.86
C ARG A 23 17.78 8.30 21.54
N ARG A 24 17.42 7.41 20.61
CA ARG A 24 17.93 7.41 19.23
C ARG A 24 16.79 7.69 18.28
N ARG A 25 16.87 8.83 17.59
CA ARG A 25 15.89 9.28 16.60
C ARG A 25 16.59 9.40 15.24
N PHE A 26 16.10 8.67 14.27
CA PHE A 26 16.51 8.78 12.87
C PHE A 26 15.30 9.22 12.06
N ALA A 27 15.40 10.32 11.34
CA ALA A 27 14.36 10.79 10.45
C ALA A 27 14.93 10.94 9.04
N TYR A 28 14.26 10.34 8.06
CA TYR A 28 14.67 10.42 6.67
C TYR A 28 13.47 10.75 5.80
N GLN A 29 13.74 11.49 4.72
CA GLN A 29 12.76 11.77 3.70
C GLN A 29 12.61 10.53 2.81
N LEU A 30 11.39 10.18 2.49
CA LEU A 30 11.08 9.16 1.51
C LEU A 30 9.88 9.62 0.69
N PHE A 31 9.66 8.90 -0.40
CA PHE A 31 8.48 9.06 -1.19
C PHE A 31 7.78 7.72 -1.34
N PHE A 32 6.46 7.80 -1.45
CA PHE A 32 5.63 6.72 -1.93
C PHE A 32 5.05 7.13 -3.27
N MET A 33 4.67 6.15 -4.08
CA MET A 33 3.82 6.37 -5.24
C MET A 33 2.48 5.68 -4.98
N ARG A 34 1.40 6.34 -5.38
CA ARG A 34 0.05 5.77 -5.39
C ARG A 34 -0.29 5.33 -6.79
N PHE A 35 -0.82 4.13 -6.92
CA PHE A 35 -1.20 3.50 -8.17
C PHE A 35 -2.65 3.06 -8.10
N ARG A 36 -3.49 3.65 -8.94
CA ARG A 36 -4.86 3.15 -9.17
C ARG A 36 -4.78 1.84 -9.94
N LEU A 37 -5.20 0.72 -9.35
CA LEU A 37 -5.00 -0.60 -9.93
C LEU A 37 -5.87 -0.87 -11.16
N ASP A 38 -7.03 -0.22 -11.25
CA ASP A 38 -7.98 -0.31 -12.37
C ASP A 38 -7.50 0.41 -13.63
N THR A 39 -6.62 1.41 -13.47
CA THR A 39 -6.03 2.17 -14.58
C THR A 39 -4.52 1.96 -14.74
N LEU A 40 -3.92 1.10 -13.92
CA LEU A 40 -2.49 0.85 -13.93
C LEU A 40 -2.00 0.39 -15.32
N GLY A 41 -1.01 1.10 -15.85
CA GLY A 41 -0.43 0.82 -17.17
C GLY A 41 -1.11 1.52 -18.35
N LYS A 42 -2.22 2.26 -18.14
CA LYS A 42 -2.85 3.08 -19.19
C LYS A 42 -2.06 4.35 -19.48
N SER A 43 -1.53 4.99 -18.44
CA SER A 43 -0.66 6.17 -18.58
C SER A 43 0.81 5.83 -18.83
N ARG A 44 1.45 6.54 -19.77
CA ARG A 44 2.90 6.46 -19.99
C ARG A 44 3.61 7.47 -19.09
N ILE A 45 4.45 6.98 -18.19
CA ILE A 45 5.23 7.81 -17.27
C ILE A 45 6.71 7.65 -17.63
N PRO A 46 7.45 8.74 -17.93
CA PRO A 46 8.87 8.67 -18.22
C PRO A 46 9.65 7.99 -17.08
N MET A 47 10.63 7.15 -17.45
CA MET A 47 11.50 6.41 -16.52
C MET A 47 10.78 5.43 -15.57
N PHE A 48 9.46 5.26 -15.71
CA PHE A 48 8.67 4.28 -14.98
C PHE A 48 8.31 3.09 -15.86
N ALA A 49 8.37 1.89 -15.30
CA ALA A 49 7.88 0.70 -15.97
C ALA A 49 7.11 -0.25 -15.04
N LEU A 50 6.22 -1.01 -15.67
CA LEU A 50 5.39 -2.02 -15.03
C LEU A 50 5.89 -3.41 -15.43
N ASN A 51 6.16 -4.26 -14.44
CA ASN A 51 6.65 -5.64 -14.60
C ASN A 51 7.94 -5.81 -15.42
N ARG A 52 8.71 -4.74 -15.62
CA ARG A 52 10.00 -4.76 -16.31
C ARG A 52 10.94 -3.73 -15.69
N TRP A 53 12.23 -3.90 -15.95
CA TRP A 53 13.26 -3.02 -15.43
C TRP A 53 13.14 -1.59 -15.99
N ALA A 54 13.31 -0.60 -15.10
CA ALA A 54 13.46 0.83 -15.37
C ALA A 54 14.00 1.53 -14.10
N PRO A 55 14.45 2.80 -14.17
CA PRO A 55 14.88 3.56 -12.98
C PRO A 55 13.84 3.55 -11.86
N LEU A 56 12.55 3.70 -12.21
CA LEU A 56 11.42 3.43 -11.35
C LEU A 56 10.65 2.24 -11.92
N SER A 57 10.38 1.21 -11.11
CA SER A 57 9.54 0.10 -11.58
C SER A 57 8.62 -0.46 -10.50
N LEU A 58 7.43 -0.85 -10.92
CA LEU A 58 6.48 -1.60 -10.10
C LEU A 58 6.38 -3.02 -10.67
N HIS A 59 6.54 -4.03 -9.82
CA HIS A 59 6.36 -5.42 -10.21
C HIS A 59 5.26 -6.07 -9.37
N TYR A 60 4.34 -6.76 -10.03
CA TYR A 60 3.25 -7.45 -9.33
C TYR A 60 3.73 -8.56 -8.39
N ARG A 61 4.84 -9.22 -8.73
CA ARG A 61 5.48 -10.24 -7.87
C ARG A 61 5.98 -9.70 -6.52
N ASP A 62 5.98 -8.39 -6.33
CA ASP A 62 6.39 -7.76 -5.07
C ASP A 62 5.22 -7.52 -4.11
N HIS A 63 3.99 -7.72 -4.58
CA HIS A 63 2.76 -7.27 -3.92
C HIS A 63 1.70 -8.36 -3.91
N GLY A 64 0.84 -8.37 -2.89
CA GLY A 64 -0.33 -9.25 -2.84
C GLY A 64 0.01 -10.74 -2.95
N ALA A 65 -0.55 -11.46 -3.92
CA ALA A 65 -0.27 -12.89 -4.12
C ALA A 65 1.20 -13.22 -4.47
N ARG A 66 1.95 -12.25 -5.01
CA ARG A 66 3.37 -12.39 -5.43
C ARG A 66 3.67 -13.46 -6.48
N ASP A 67 2.65 -13.96 -7.16
CA ASP A 67 2.75 -14.90 -8.28
C ASP A 67 3.01 -14.18 -9.63
N GLY A 68 3.05 -12.85 -9.63
CA GLY A 68 3.22 -12.02 -10.83
C GLY A 68 1.93 -11.72 -11.58
N SER A 69 0.79 -12.28 -11.14
CA SER A 69 -0.53 -11.92 -11.65
C SER A 69 -0.90 -10.50 -11.25
N HIS A 70 -1.89 -9.91 -11.93
CA HIS A 70 -2.40 -8.60 -11.54
C HIS A 70 -2.90 -8.66 -10.08
N PRO A 71 -2.58 -7.70 -9.20
CA PRO A 71 -2.92 -7.83 -7.78
C PRO A 71 -4.40 -7.54 -7.45
N LEU A 72 -5.14 -6.89 -8.36
CA LEU A 72 -6.54 -6.51 -8.14
C LEU A 72 -7.49 -7.69 -7.81
N PRO A 73 -7.48 -8.83 -8.54
CA PRO A 73 -8.26 -10.00 -8.15
C PRO A 73 -7.94 -10.53 -6.75
N TRP A 74 -6.66 -10.53 -6.36
CA TRP A 74 -6.24 -11.00 -5.04
C TRP A 74 -6.82 -10.16 -3.91
N ILE A 75 -6.68 -8.83 -3.99
CA ILE A 75 -7.22 -7.93 -2.94
C ILE A 75 -8.74 -7.98 -2.89
N ARG A 76 -9.42 -8.12 -4.04
CA ARG A 76 -10.88 -8.31 -4.09
C ARG A 76 -11.33 -9.60 -3.40
N ALA A 77 -10.63 -10.71 -3.66
CA ALA A 77 -10.93 -11.98 -3.00
C ALA A 77 -10.72 -11.89 -1.48
N LEU A 78 -9.67 -11.20 -1.04
CA LEU A 78 -9.42 -10.97 0.38
C LEU A 78 -10.55 -10.14 1.02
N LEU A 79 -10.98 -9.04 0.40
CA LEU A 79 -12.06 -8.21 0.93
C LEU A 79 -13.39 -8.98 1.03
N ALA A 80 -13.70 -9.82 0.04
CA ALA A 80 -14.90 -10.65 0.07
C ALA A 80 -14.85 -11.71 1.19
N GLN A 81 -13.70 -12.34 1.42
CA GLN A 81 -13.51 -13.29 2.52
C GLN A 81 -13.72 -12.65 3.90
N GLU A 82 -13.39 -11.36 4.02
CA GLU A 82 -13.54 -10.57 5.26
C GLU A 82 -14.92 -9.87 5.35
N GLY A 83 -15.84 -10.15 4.43
CA GLY A 83 -17.20 -9.59 4.42
C GLY A 83 -17.25 -8.08 4.21
N LEU A 84 -16.31 -7.54 3.43
CA LEU A 84 -16.21 -6.14 3.03
C LEU A 84 -16.68 -5.94 1.57
N ASP A 85 -17.81 -6.55 1.23
CA ASP A 85 -18.39 -6.51 -0.14
C ASP A 85 -18.71 -5.09 -0.62
N GLY A 86 -18.92 -4.15 0.32
CA GLY A 86 -19.12 -2.73 0.01
C GLY A 86 -17.86 -2.00 -0.47
N ALA A 87 -16.67 -2.61 -0.44
CA ALA A 87 -15.44 -2.05 -0.99
C ALA A 87 -15.27 -2.48 -2.48
N ASP A 88 -16.25 -2.15 -3.31
CA ASP A 88 -16.39 -2.57 -4.71
C ASP A 88 -15.85 -1.55 -5.74
N GLY A 89 -15.44 -0.37 -5.30
CA GLY A 89 -14.87 0.70 -6.13
C GLY A 89 -13.35 0.65 -6.21
N ASP A 90 -12.72 1.80 -6.40
CA ASP A 90 -11.28 1.88 -6.71
C ASP A 90 -10.38 1.27 -5.63
N VAL A 91 -9.35 0.54 -6.06
CA VAL A 91 -8.25 0.12 -5.20
C VAL A 91 -6.99 0.89 -5.57
N VAL A 92 -6.42 1.58 -4.57
CA VAL A 92 -5.19 2.36 -4.73
C VAL A 92 -4.06 1.74 -3.92
N LEU A 93 -3.01 1.30 -4.59
CA LEU A 93 -1.78 0.83 -3.97
C LEU A 93 -0.83 2.00 -3.72
N GLN A 94 -0.56 2.33 -2.46
CA GLN A 94 0.51 3.23 -2.07
C GLN A 94 1.75 2.43 -1.65
N THR A 95 2.83 2.57 -2.39
CA THR A 95 4.06 1.79 -2.15
C THR A 95 5.31 2.53 -2.60
N MET A 96 6.46 2.14 -2.08
CA MET A 96 7.75 2.54 -2.65
C MET A 96 8.03 1.66 -3.88
N PRO A 97 8.15 2.23 -5.09
CA PRO A 97 8.53 1.45 -6.27
C PRO A 97 9.98 0.98 -6.14
N ARG A 98 10.38 0.03 -6.99
CA ARG A 98 11.79 -0.31 -7.13
C ARG A 98 12.57 0.89 -7.67
N LEU A 99 13.73 1.14 -7.07
CA LEU A 99 14.71 2.13 -7.52
C LEU A 99 15.88 1.40 -8.18
N PHE A 100 16.06 1.55 -9.48
CA PHE A 100 17.13 0.88 -10.24
C PHE A 100 17.18 -0.64 -10.01
N GLY A 101 16.00 -1.27 -9.82
CA GLY A 101 15.87 -2.70 -9.53
C GLY A 101 15.90 -3.08 -8.04
N TYR A 102 16.36 -2.20 -7.16
CA TYR A 102 16.36 -2.42 -5.71
C TYR A 102 14.98 -2.16 -5.12
N VAL A 103 14.51 -3.06 -4.25
CA VAL A 103 13.27 -2.91 -3.51
C VAL A 103 13.59 -2.75 -2.03
N PHE A 104 13.22 -1.60 -1.46
CA PHE A 104 13.21 -1.38 -0.02
C PHE A 104 11.83 -0.86 0.35
N ASN A 105 10.91 -1.79 0.58
CA ASN A 105 9.51 -1.49 0.78
C ASN A 105 9.07 -2.02 2.16
N PRO A 106 9.23 -1.22 3.24
CA PRO A 106 8.91 -1.67 4.59
C PRO A 106 7.40 -1.90 4.76
N VAL A 107 6.57 -1.16 4.03
CA VAL A 107 5.11 -1.28 4.06
C VAL A 107 4.48 -0.75 2.77
N SER A 108 3.49 -1.47 2.25
CA SER A 108 2.55 -1.02 1.22
C SER A 108 1.16 -0.86 1.83
N PHE A 109 0.43 0.16 1.40
CA PHE A 109 -0.95 0.39 1.82
C PHE A 109 -1.90 0.23 0.63
N TRP A 110 -2.98 -0.52 0.82
CA TRP A 110 -4.02 -0.73 -0.18
C TRP A 110 -5.29 -0.04 0.28
N PHE A 111 -5.59 1.11 -0.31
CA PHE A 111 -6.81 1.86 -0.02
C PHE A 111 -7.95 1.32 -0.88
N CYS A 112 -8.95 0.75 -0.22
CA CYS A 112 -10.08 0.09 -0.86
C CYS A 112 -11.33 0.95 -0.70
N HIS A 113 -11.84 1.48 -1.80
CA HIS A 113 -12.99 2.37 -1.83
C HIS A 113 -14.25 1.62 -2.26
N ASP A 114 -15.41 2.16 -1.94
CA ASP A 114 -16.68 1.77 -2.55
C ASP A 114 -16.88 2.45 -3.92
N ALA A 115 -17.91 2.03 -4.66
CA ALA A 115 -18.29 2.63 -5.95
C ALA A 115 -18.61 4.13 -5.87
N GLY A 116 -18.95 4.63 -4.68
CA GLY A 116 -19.16 6.06 -4.41
C GLY A 116 -17.86 6.83 -4.13
N GLY A 117 -16.71 6.15 -4.04
CA GLY A 117 -15.40 6.73 -3.76
C GLY A 117 -15.08 6.88 -2.27
N ALA A 118 -15.94 6.41 -1.36
CA ALA A 118 -15.64 6.45 0.07
C ALA A 118 -14.69 5.32 0.47
N LEU A 119 -13.71 5.63 1.32
CA LEU A 119 -12.73 4.65 1.81
C LEU A 119 -13.40 3.68 2.77
N ARG A 120 -13.36 2.38 2.50
CA ARG A 120 -14.01 1.34 3.32
C ARG A 120 -13.04 0.49 4.11
N ALA A 121 -11.87 0.23 3.52
CA ALA A 121 -10.83 -0.54 4.18
C ALA A 121 -9.44 -0.12 3.73
N VAL A 122 -8.46 -0.35 4.59
CA VAL A 122 -7.04 -0.21 4.28
C VAL A 122 -6.33 -1.51 4.63
N LEU A 123 -5.65 -2.12 3.67
CA LEU A 123 -4.73 -3.22 3.94
C LEU A 123 -3.31 -2.67 4.12
N CYS A 124 -2.68 -2.93 5.25
CA CYS A 124 -1.28 -2.63 5.51
C CYS A 124 -0.45 -3.90 5.28
N GLU A 125 0.21 -4.00 4.13
CA GLU A 125 1.10 -5.09 3.78
C GLU A 125 2.53 -4.76 4.24
N VAL A 126 2.97 -5.39 5.33
CA VAL A 126 4.26 -5.14 5.99
C VAL A 126 5.22 -6.28 5.67
N SER A 127 6.42 -5.96 5.23
CA SER A 127 7.49 -6.94 5.00
C SER A 127 8.64 -6.70 5.97
N ASN A 128 9.19 -7.75 6.58
CA ASN A 128 10.39 -7.62 7.41
C ASN A 128 11.68 -7.97 6.64
N THR A 129 12.83 -7.68 7.25
CA THR A 129 14.15 -7.97 6.67
C THR A 129 14.50 -9.46 6.59
N PHE A 130 13.70 -10.32 7.22
CA PHE A 130 13.85 -11.78 7.18
C PHE A 130 12.99 -12.43 6.06
N GLY A 131 12.31 -11.61 5.26
CA GLY A 131 11.48 -12.09 4.15
C GLY A 131 10.09 -12.55 4.55
N GLU A 132 9.72 -12.45 5.83
CA GLU A 132 8.36 -12.68 6.29
C GLU A 132 7.49 -11.47 5.94
N ARG A 133 6.19 -11.72 5.77
CA ARG A 133 5.23 -10.69 5.41
C ARG A 133 3.91 -10.90 6.14
N HIS A 134 3.36 -9.83 6.65
CA HIS A 134 2.05 -9.81 7.27
C HIS A 134 1.18 -8.74 6.64
N ALA A 135 -0.10 -9.05 6.51
CA ALA A 135 -1.10 -8.12 6.01
C ALA A 135 -2.09 -7.84 7.14
N TYR A 136 -2.28 -6.56 7.46
CA TYR A 136 -3.26 -6.11 8.42
C TYR A 136 -4.39 -5.43 7.70
N LEU A 137 -5.58 -6.02 7.73
CA LEU A 137 -6.76 -5.39 7.19
C LEU A 137 -7.40 -4.54 8.28
N VAL A 138 -7.74 -3.31 7.92
CA VAL A 138 -8.28 -2.32 8.84
C VAL A 138 -9.54 -1.73 8.23
N SER A 139 -10.65 -1.84 8.97
CA SER A 139 -11.97 -1.30 8.65
C SER A 139 -12.72 -1.04 9.95
N HIS A 140 -13.80 -0.25 9.91
CA HIS A 140 -14.72 -0.16 11.03
C HIS A 140 -15.55 -1.44 11.17
N ASP A 141 -15.86 -1.85 12.39
CA ASP A 141 -16.70 -3.03 12.67
C ASP A 141 -18.11 -2.90 12.09
N ASP A 142 -18.64 -1.67 12.07
CA ASP A 142 -19.94 -1.32 11.48
C ASP A 142 -19.89 -1.11 9.96
N ARG A 143 -18.71 -1.30 9.34
CA ARG A 143 -18.44 -1.15 7.90
C ARG A 143 -18.72 0.25 7.34
N ARG A 144 -18.79 1.28 8.19
CA ARG A 144 -18.92 2.67 7.73
C ARG A 144 -17.65 3.14 7.02
N ALA A 145 -17.76 4.24 6.29
CA ALA A 145 -16.60 4.85 5.64
C ALA A 145 -15.58 5.34 6.68
N ILE A 146 -14.30 5.14 6.36
CA ILE A 146 -13.16 5.68 7.08
C ILE A 146 -13.00 7.15 6.68
N LEU A 147 -13.05 8.04 7.66
CA LEU A 147 -12.92 9.48 7.46
C LEU A 147 -11.50 9.97 7.74
N ASN A 148 -11.15 11.12 7.16
CA ASN A 148 -9.85 11.73 7.41
C ASN A 148 -9.69 12.12 8.89
N GLY A 149 -8.55 11.78 9.48
CA GLY A 149 -8.24 12.04 10.90
C GLY A 149 -8.72 10.97 11.87
N GLU A 150 -9.36 9.91 11.38
CA GLU A 150 -9.75 8.77 12.22
C GLU A 150 -8.55 7.86 12.53
N TRP A 151 -8.57 7.31 13.74
CA TRP A 151 -7.63 6.31 14.20
C TRP A 151 -8.32 4.97 14.22
N LEU A 152 -7.66 3.98 13.61
CA LEU A 152 -8.11 2.60 13.61
C LEU A 152 -6.98 1.74 14.16
N GLU A 153 -7.34 0.80 15.02
CA GLU A 153 -6.41 -0.12 15.66
C GLU A 153 -6.68 -1.54 15.20
N THR A 154 -5.61 -2.31 15.08
CA THR A 154 -5.68 -3.73 14.75
C THR A 154 -4.63 -4.46 15.57
N HIS A 155 -4.90 -5.73 15.89
CA HIS A 155 -3.99 -6.51 16.70
C HIS A 155 -2.70 -6.80 15.92
N LYS A 156 -1.61 -6.16 16.33
CA LYS A 156 -0.29 -6.35 15.73
C LYS A 156 0.28 -7.71 16.14
N VAL A 157 0.28 -8.66 15.20
CA VAL A 157 0.86 -10.01 15.39
C VAL A 157 2.33 -10.12 14.90
N PHE A 158 2.89 -9.10 14.22
CA PHE A 158 4.15 -9.19 13.48
C PHE A 158 5.30 -8.44 14.16
N HIS A 159 6.40 -9.17 14.38
CA HIS A 159 7.65 -8.64 14.87
C HIS A 159 8.50 -8.14 13.69
N VAL A 160 8.50 -6.82 13.47
CA VAL A 160 9.47 -6.17 12.57
C VAL A 160 10.75 -5.92 13.36
N SER A 161 11.88 -6.44 12.88
CA SER A 161 13.17 -6.31 13.58
C SER A 161 13.52 -4.83 13.83
N PRO A 162 14.08 -4.45 15.00
CA PRO A 162 14.29 -3.06 15.42
C PRO A 162 15.31 -2.24 14.63
#